data_AF-A0A661N1K5-F1
#
_entry.id   AF-A0A661N1K5-F1
#
_cell.length_a   1.000
_cell.length_b   1.000
_cell.length_c   1.000
_cell.angle_alpha   90.00
_cell.angle_beta   90.00
_cell.angle_gamma   90.00
#
_symmetry.space_group_name_H-M   'P 1'
#
loop_
_entity.id
_entity.type
_entity.pdbx_description
1 polymer ?
#
loop_
_entity_poly.entity_id
_entity_poly.type
_entity_poly.pdbx_seq_one_letter_code
_entity_poly.pdbx_strand_id
1 'polypeptide(L)'
;MVGEWSFVMGEPFNANLKAHELPRETLVDLWHRTVDAHAKLRETWSSAIAGKYGQEVADAVSLSGWPLGKTGATPKQLFFDDLRFIVAATELQPDLLTVADRNQADIPEELSGNRSWFQWFVSASRLLGGSATPKPGKPAWVGTPGRARGLARGKGIDLGFALLLRAWQRSQGTHASEIDTEAFERKVSNDYDEKTLALLWNCAAVAYMLATDRWYTGIRRRYGDEAAQELEKDVWIDRGAAEHDLRIGQEAMGVTGDDVESLLRSFQFAPGEVGILDVEFELIDENHGIMTHHACPALDRFEHFDDVRLKHCCDICIAGMPISGEMLNRKIECKPLKLPPRVDSNDIACRWEYRLRDQS
;
A
#
# COMPACT_ATOMS: atom_id res chain seq x y z
N MET A 1 -6.01 8.33 -26.25
CA MET A 1 -4.71 8.67 -26.88
C MET A 1 -3.70 7.73 -26.29
N VAL A 2 -3.25 6.73 -27.05
CA VAL A 2 -2.19 5.82 -26.61
C VAL A 2 -0.88 6.50 -27.02
N GLY A 3 -0.26 7.21 -26.06
CA GLY A 3 1.05 7.84 -26.26
C GLY A 3 2.13 6.78 -26.51
N GLU A 4 3.25 7.18 -27.07
CA GLU A 4 4.39 6.31 -27.41
C GLU A 4 5.05 5.70 -26.16
N TRP A 5 4.46 4.66 -25.56
CA TRP A 5 5.00 3.91 -24.42
C TRP A 5 6.23 3.03 -24.78
N SER A 6 6.94 3.34 -25.87
CA SER A 6 8.03 2.51 -26.39
C SER A 6 9.31 2.55 -25.55
N PHE A 7 9.42 3.46 -24.57
CA PHE A 7 10.69 3.76 -23.91
C PHE A 7 11.11 2.71 -22.87
N VAL A 8 10.18 2.04 -22.20
CA VAL A 8 10.51 1.19 -21.03
C VAL A 8 10.92 -0.24 -21.41
N MET A 9 10.40 -0.78 -22.52
CA MET A 9 10.62 -2.18 -22.89
C MET A 9 11.97 -2.46 -23.56
N GLY A 10 12.71 -1.41 -23.98
CA GLY A 10 14.02 -1.57 -24.61
C GLY A 10 15.20 -1.58 -23.63
N GLU A 11 14.99 -1.13 -22.40
CA GLU A 11 16.05 -1.02 -21.40
C GLU A 11 16.19 -2.33 -20.59
N PRO A 12 17.41 -2.76 -20.24
CA PRO A 12 17.63 -3.91 -19.34
C PRO A 12 16.91 -3.74 -18.00
N PHE A 13 16.56 -4.86 -17.36
CA PHE A 13 15.90 -4.82 -16.05
C PHE A 13 16.77 -4.11 -15.02
N ASN A 14 16.22 -3.05 -14.41
CA ASN A 14 16.86 -2.33 -13.32
C ASN A 14 16.14 -2.65 -12.00
N ALA A 15 16.68 -3.61 -11.25
CA ALA A 15 16.17 -4.00 -9.94
C ALA A 15 16.09 -2.85 -8.92
N ASN A 16 16.90 -1.79 -9.11
CA ASN A 16 17.01 -0.67 -8.20
C ASN A 16 16.21 0.56 -8.63
N LEU A 17 15.45 0.47 -9.73
CA LEU A 17 14.66 1.57 -10.28
C LEU A 17 13.73 2.16 -9.22
N LYS A 18 13.81 3.47 -8.99
CA LYS A 18 12.97 4.19 -8.05
C LYS A 18 11.86 4.93 -8.77
N ALA A 19 10.73 5.11 -8.10
CA ALA A 19 9.57 5.79 -8.68
C ALA A 19 9.92 7.19 -9.22
N HIS A 20 10.71 7.99 -8.51
CA HIS A 20 11.07 9.35 -8.96
C HIS A 20 12.04 9.38 -10.15
N GLU A 21 12.54 8.22 -10.61
CA GLU A 21 13.37 8.08 -11.81
C GLU A 21 12.53 7.72 -13.04
N LEU A 22 11.25 7.42 -12.86
CA LEU A 22 10.32 7.15 -13.95
C LEU A 22 10.00 8.43 -14.74
N PRO A 23 9.66 8.29 -16.03
CA PRO A 23 9.08 9.40 -16.78
C PRO A 23 7.84 9.97 -16.10
N ARG A 24 7.65 11.28 -16.21
CA ARG A 24 6.51 12.01 -15.61
C ARG A 24 5.18 11.37 -15.99
N GLU A 25 5.00 11.06 -17.27
CA GLU A 25 3.79 10.47 -17.81
C GLU A 25 3.46 9.11 -17.18
N THR A 26 4.49 8.29 -16.91
CA THR A 26 4.34 7.02 -16.18
C THR A 26 3.91 7.26 -14.75
N LEU A 27 4.48 8.26 -14.06
CA LEU A 27 4.09 8.60 -12.68
C LEU A 27 2.67 9.14 -12.59
N VAL A 28 2.25 9.98 -13.54
CA VAL A 28 0.87 10.48 -13.62
C VAL A 28 -0.10 9.34 -13.91
N ASP A 29 0.25 8.41 -14.80
CA ASP A 29 -0.56 7.22 -15.08
C ASP A 29 -0.67 6.29 -13.86
N LEU A 30 0.45 5.99 -13.18
CA LEU A 30 0.48 5.23 -11.92
C LEU A 30 -0.40 5.86 -10.85
N TRP A 31 -0.35 7.18 -10.70
CA TRP A 31 -1.23 7.92 -9.80
C TRP A 31 -2.69 7.65 -10.15
N HIS A 32 -3.12 7.92 -11.38
CA HIS A 32 -4.53 7.77 -11.77
C HIS A 32 -5.03 6.33 -11.59
N ARG A 33 -4.22 5.34 -11.99
CA ARG A 33 -4.54 3.92 -11.79
C ARG A 33 -4.68 3.54 -10.32
N THR A 34 -3.84 4.09 -9.45
CA THR A 34 -3.90 3.84 -8.00
C THR A 34 -5.14 4.49 -7.38
N VAL A 35 -5.52 5.70 -7.82
CA VAL A 35 -6.78 6.35 -7.40
C VAL A 35 -7.98 5.50 -7.82
N ASP A 36 -8.01 5.03 -9.06
CA ASP A 36 -9.08 4.19 -9.58
C ASP A 36 -9.14 2.83 -8.88
N ALA A 37 -7.98 2.24 -8.57
CA ALA A 37 -7.87 0.98 -7.83
C ALA A 37 -8.45 1.08 -6.41
N HIS A 38 -8.30 2.22 -5.72
CA HIS A 38 -8.96 2.47 -4.43
C HIS A 38 -10.48 2.42 -4.56
N ALA A 39 -11.04 3.11 -5.56
CA ALA A 39 -12.48 3.08 -5.80
C ALA A 39 -12.95 1.67 -6.15
N LYS A 40 -12.20 0.95 -7.00
CA LYS A 40 -12.53 -0.41 -7.42
C LYS A 40 -12.49 -1.39 -6.27
N LEU A 41 -11.45 -1.36 -5.44
CA LEU A 41 -11.32 -2.22 -4.28
C LEU A 41 -12.48 -2.01 -3.29
N ARG A 42 -12.92 -0.76 -3.10
CA ARG A 42 -14.10 -0.47 -2.27
C ARG A 42 -15.39 -1.04 -2.85
N GLU A 43 -15.57 -0.96 -4.16
CA GLU A 43 -16.70 -1.59 -4.85
C GLU A 43 -16.67 -3.12 -4.66
N THR A 44 -15.51 -3.74 -4.86
CA THR A 44 -15.31 -5.19 -4.71
C THR A 44 -15.64 -5.65 -3.29
N TRP A 45 -15.14 -4.96 -2.27
CA TRP A 45 -15.49 -5.22 -0.86
C TRP A 45 -16.98 -5.04 -0.58
N SER A 46 -17.57 -3.94 -1.04
CA SER A 46 -18.99 -3.68 -0.86
C SER A 46 -19.84 -4.77 -1.50
N SER A 47 -19.47 -5.23 -2.71
CA SER A 47 -20.14 -6.31 -3.42
C SER A 47 -20.01 -7.65 -2.68
N ALA A 48 -18.81 -7.98 -2.18
CA ALA A 48 -18.55 -9.20 -1.41
C ALA A 48 -19.41 -9.24 -0.14
N ILE A 49 -19.41 -8.16 0.62
CA ILE A 49 -20.21 -8.03 1.84
C ILE A 49 -21.70 -8.05 1.53
N ALA A 50 -22.15 -7.33 0.49
CA ALA A 50 -23.55 -7.31 0.10
C ALA A 50 -24.04 -8.70 -0.33
N GLY A 51 -23.21 -9.45 -1.06
CA GLY A 51 -23.52 -10.81 -1.49
C GLY A 51 -23.65 -11.80 -0.32
N LYS A 52 -22.83 -11.64 0.74
CA LYS A 52 -22.80 -12.58 1.89
C LYS A 52 -23.72 -12.18 3.04
N TYR A 53 -23.81 -10.88 3.34
CA TYR A 53 -24.48 -10.34 4.53
C TYR A 53 -25.59 -9.33 4.21
N GLY A 54 -25.81 -9.00 2.93
CA GLY A 54 -26.83 -8.05 2.48
C GLY A 54 -26.33 -6.60 2.35
N GLN A 55 -26.98 -5.83 1.48
CA GLN A 55 -26.58 -4.46 1.13
C GLN A 55 -26.55 -3.53 2.35
N GLU A 56 -27.52 -3.64 3.26
CA GLU A 56 -27.56 -2.80 4.48
C GLU A 56 -26.30 -2.99 5.35
N VAL A 57 -25.74 -4.20 5.38
CA VAL A 57 -24.50 -4.47 6.11
C VAL A 57 -23.31 -3.85 5.40
N ALA A 58 -23.24 -3.97 4.07
CA ALA A 58 -22.20 -3.34 3.26
C ALA A 58 -22.20 -1.81 3.46
N ASP A 59 -23.38 -1.17 3.38
CA ASP A 59 -23.54 0.26 3.57
C ASP A 59 -23.13 0.69 4.98
N ALA A 60 -23.55 -0.06 6.00
CA ALA A 60 -23.26 0.28 7.38
C ALA A 60 -21.78 0.05 7.76
N VAL A 61 -21.10 -0.91 7.13
CA VAL A 61 -19.64 -1.08 7.25
C VAL A 61 -18.90 0.03 6.50
N SER A 62 -19.33 0.36 5.29
CA SER A 62 -18.79 1.48 4.49
C SER A 62 -18.88 2.80 5.26
N LEU A 63 -20.04 3.14 5.82
CA LEU A 63 -20.24 4.37 6.60
C LEU A 63 -19.43 4.39 7.91
N SER A 64 -19.14 3.23 8.49
CA SER A 64 -18.25 3.14 9.65
C SER A 64 -16.79 3.34 9.25
N GLY A 65 -16.38 2.88 8.07
CA GLY A 65 -15.05 3.11 7.52
C GLY A 65 -14.86 4.57 7.11
N TRP A 66 -15.84 5.13 6.39
CA TRP A 66 -15.82 6.46 5.80
C TRP A 66 -17.05 7.29 6.22
N PRO A 67 -16.98 8.00 7.36
CA PRO A 67 -18.10 8.82 7.83
C PRO A 67 -18.59 9.88 6.85
N LEU A 68 -17.71 10.40 5.98
CA LEU A 68 -18.06 11.34 4.90
C LEU A 68 -19.07 10.77 3.89
N GLY A 69 -19.22 9.44 3.80
CA GLY A 69 -20.29 8.84 3.01
C GLY A 69 -21.70 9.31 3.43
N LYS A 70 -21.88 9.71 4.71
CA LYS A 70 -23.17 10.23 5.21
C LYS A 70 -23.59 11.54 4.55
N THR A 71 -22.65 12.31 4.03
CA THR A 71 -22.91 13.58 3.33
C THR A 71 -22.88 13.42 1.81
N GLY A 72 -22.93 12.18 1.31
CA GLY A 72 -22.91 11.89 -0.13
C GLY A 72 -21.54 12.06 -0.78
N ALA A 73 -20.44 11.94 -0.02
CA ALA A 73 -19.10 12.05 -0.59
C ALA A 73 -18.86 11.00 -1.69
N THR A 74 -18.28 11.45 -2.80
CA THR A 74 -17.96 10.59 -3.94
C THR A 74 -16.82 9.62 -3.60
N PRO A 75 -16.65 8.51 -4.35
CA PRO A 75 -15.50 7.62 -4.15
C PRO A 75 -14.16 8.34 -4.18
N LYS A 76 -14.01 9.33 -5.07
CA LYS A 76 -12.82 10.16 -5.19
C LYS A 76 -12.59 11.02 -3.94
N GLN A 77 -13.63 11.66 -3.40
CA GLN A 77 -13.50 12.42 -2.15
C GLN A 77 -13.10 11.54 -0.96
N LEU A 78 -13.58 10.30 -0.94
CA LEU A 78 -13.20 9.32 0.08
C LEU A 78 -11.74 8.85 -0.07
N PHE A 79 -11.25 8.71 -1.31
CA PHE A 79 -9.82 8.51 -1.56
C PHE A 79 -8.99 9.69 -1.04
N PHE A 80 -9.38 10.94 -1.34
CA PHE A 80 -8.66 12.12 -0.85
C PHE A 80 -8.68 12.25 0.68
N ASP A 81 -9.75 11.80 1.34
CA ASP A 81 -9.77 11.67 2.80
C ASP A 81 -8.69 10.71 3.32
N ASP A 82 -8.62 9.50 2.75
CA ASP A 82 -7.62 8.51 3.09
C ASP A 82 -6.20 9.02 2.80
N LEU A 83 -6.00 9.63 1.64
CA LEU A 83 -4.72 10.21 1.24
C LEU A 83 -4.25 11.27 2.24
N ARG A 84 -5.14 12.18 2.65
CA ARG A 84 -4.81 13.20 3.65
C ARG A 84 -4.45 12.61 4.99
N PHE A 85 -5.19 11.59 5.42
CA PHE A 85 -4.86 10.83 6.62
C PHE A 85 -3.47 10.21 6.52
N ILE A 86 -3.12 9.57 5.39
CA ILE A 86 -1.78 8.98 5.17
C ILE A 86 -0.70 10.06 5.19
N VAL A 87 -0.91 11.19 4.51
CA VAL A 87 0.04 12.32 4.53
C VAL A 87 0.24 12.86 5.95
N ALA A 88 -0.78 12.83 6.81
CA ALA A 88 -0.64 13.17 8.23
C ALA A 88 0.09 12.08 9.01
N ALA A 89 -0.26 10.81 8.79
CA ALA A 89 0.37 9.67 9.44
C ALA A 89 1.88 9.60 9.15
N THR A 90 2.31 9.94 7.93
CA THR A 90 3.74 9.93 7.54
C THR A 90 4.56 11.05 8.19
N GLU A 91 3.94 12.13 8.70
CA GLU A 91 4.64 13.13 9.53
C GLU A 91 5.01 12.58 10.92
N LEU A 92 4.25 11.59 11.39
CA LEU A 92 4.48 10.89 12.66
C LEU A 92 5.36 9.67 12.48
N GLN A 93 5.17 8.96 11.37
CA GLN A 93 5.87 7.72 11.06
C GLN A 93 6.28 7.74 9.58
N PRO A 94 7.41 8.41 9.25
CA PRO A 94 7.92 8.45 7.88
C PRO A 94 8.17 7.06 7.27
N ASP A 95 8.58 6.09 8.10
CA ASP A 95 8.78 4.69 7.73
C ASP A 95 7.50 3.96 7.23
N LEU A 96 6.33 4.62 7.22
CA LEU A 96 5.14 4.09 6.52
C LEU A 96 5.31 4.10 5.00
N LEU A 97 6.21 4.94 4.47
CA LEU A 97 6.55 4.97 3.06
C LEU A 97 7.72 4.03 2.81
N THR A 98 7.55 3.11 1.86
CA THR A 98 8.55 2.09 1.51
C THR A 98 9.39 2.47 0.29
N VAL A 99 8.87 3.35 -0.57
CA VAL A 99 9.53 3.73 -1.84
C VAL A 99 10.06 5.15 -1.81
N ALA A 100 9.29 6.08 -1.23
CA ALA A 100 9.62 7.50 -1.21
C ALA A 100 10.19 7.92 0.14
N ASP A 101 11.23 8.76 0.14
CA ASP A 101 11.58 9.51 1.33
C ASP A 101 10.56 10.64 1.51
N ARG A 102 9.90 10.68 2.67
CA ARG A 102 8.94 11.74 3.03
C ARG A 102 9.51 13.16 2.85
N ASN A 103 10.82 13.33 2.95
CA ASN A 103 11.51 14.63 2.83
C ASN A 103 12.07 14.90 1.44
N GLN A 104 11.84 14.02 0.45
CA GLN A 104 12.34 14.22 -0.91
C GLN A 104 11.65 15.36 -1.66
N ALA A 105 10.45 15.73 -1.21
CA ALA A 105 9.62 16.79 -1.78
C ALA A 105 8.69 17.38 -0.70
N ASP A 106 8.22 18.60 -0.95
CA ASP A 106 7.18 19.22 -0.13
C ASP A 106 5.82 18.58 -0.42
N ILE A 107 5.00 18.44 0.62
CA ILE A 107 3.62 17.96 0.48
C ILE A 107 2.75 19.08 -0.07
N PRO A 108 1.92 18.81 -1.10
CA PRO A 108 0.94 19.78 -1.58
C PRO A 108 0.08 20.39 -0.48
N GLU A 109 -0.11 21.71 -0.54
CA GLU A 109 -0.82 22.46 0.48
C GLU A 109 -2.25 21.95 0.71
N GLU A 110 -2.91 21.47 -0.35
CA GLU A 110 -4.27 20.93 -0.35
C GLU A 110 -4.39 19.66 0.51
N LEU A 111 -3.32 18.87 0.58
CA LEU A 111 -3.28 17.66 1.40
C LEU A 111 -2.91 18.00 2.84
N SER A 112 -2.05 19.01 3.04
CA SER A 112 -1.63 19.46 4.37
C SER A 112 -2.79 20.11 5.14
N GLY A 113 -3.44 21.17 4.64
CA GLY A 113 -4.53 21.86 5.36
C GLY A 113 -4.16 22.41 6.75
N ASN A 114 -5.11 23.03 7.46
CA ASN A 114 -4.89 23.53 8.83
C ASN A 114 -4.87 22.38 9.85
N ARG A 115 -3.68 21.79 10.04
CA ARG A 115 -3.41 20.69 10.96
C ARG A 115 -3.04 21.15 12.37
N SER A 116 -3.39 22.36 12.80
CA SER A 116 -2.96 22.88 14.11
C SER A 116 -3.31 21.94 15.30
N TRP A 117 -4.48 21.30 15.26
CA TRP A 117 -4.86 20.28 16.26
C TRP A 117 -4.01 19.00 16.17
N PHE A 118 -3.66 18.57 14.96
CA PHE A 118 -2.82 17.41 14.71
C PHE A 118 -1.38 17.68 15.15
N GLN A 119 -0.85 18.87 14.84
CA GLN A 119 0.44 19.35 15.32
C GLN A 119 0.51 19.40 16.84
N TRP A 120 -0.58 19.78 17.53
CA TRP A 120 -0.65 19.70 18.99
C TRP A 120 -0.54 18.25 19.48
N PHE A 121 -1.26 17.33 18.84
CA PHE A 121 -1.21 15.90 19.16
C PHE A 121 0.18 15.29 18.90
N VAL A 122 0.80 15.64 17.77
CA VAL A 122 2.18 15.27 17.38
C VAL A 122 3.20 15.84 18.37
N SER A 123 3.03 17.10 18.78
CA SER A 123 3.95 17.75 19.72
C SER A 123 3.85 17.09 21.10
N ALA A 124 2.64 16.78 21.56
CA ALA A 124 2.42 16.06 22.82
C ALA A 124 3.02 14.65 22.78
N SER A 125 2.86 13.90 21.68
CA SER A 125 3.45 12.57 21.55
C SER A 125 4.98 12.61 21.43
N ARG A 126 5.56 13.60 20.74
CA ARG A 126 7.01 13.81 20.67
C ARG A 126 7.62 14.20 22.02
N LEU A 127 6.91 15.00 22.83
CA LEU A 127 7.31 15.32 24.20
C LEU A 127 7.36 14.07 25.09
N LEU A 128 6.50 13.08 24.83
CA LEU A 128 6.48 11.80 25.55
C LEU A 128 7.46 10.77 24.97
N GLY A 129 7.79 10.86 23.67
CA GLY A 129 8.61 9.87 22.94
C GLY A 129 10.09 10.21 22.77
N GLY A 130 10.51 11.45 23.09
CA GLY A 130 11.86 11.94 22.84
C GLY A 130 12.06 12.34 21.37
N SER A 131 12.68 13.49 21.11
CA SER A 131 12.89 14.00 19.75
C SER A 131 13.88 13.14 18.97
N ALA A 132 13.42 12.39 17.98
CA ALA A 132 14.29 11.81 16.97
C ALA A 132 14.59 12.88 15.90
N THR A 133 15.79 13.46 15.94
CA THR A 133 16.31 14.28 14.84
C THR A 133 16.75 13.35 13.70
N PRO A 134 16.24 13.51 12.46
CA PRO A 134 16.77 12.78 11.32
C PRO A 134 18.20 13.24 11.05
N LYS A 135 19.15 12.31 10.99
CA LYS A 135 20.52 12.60 10.51
C LYS A 135 20.59 12.30 9.01
N PRO A 136 21.11 13.21 8.18
CA PRO A 136 21.37 12.92 6.78
C PRO A 136 22.55 11.94 6.68
N GLY A 137 22.30 10.79 6.07
CA GLY A 137 23.26 9.69 5.90
C GLY A 137 22.53 8.41 5.44
N LYS A 138 23.27 7.41 4.93
CA LYS A 138 22.77 6.07 4.55
C LYS A 138 21.68 5.57 5.53
N PRO A 139 20.66 4.83 5.07
CA PRO A 139 19.46 4.49 5.83
C PRO A 139 19.81 4.20 7.28
N ALA A 140 19.20 4.99 8.16
CA ALA A 140 19.56 5.10 9.55
C ALA A 140 19.09 3.87 10.35
N TRP A 141 19.52 2.67 9.95
CA TRP A 141 19.19 1.45 10.68
C TRP A 141 20.30 0.41 10.56
N VAL A 142 21.27 0.52 11.47
CA VAL A 142 22.25 -0.51 11.81
C VAL A 142 22.25 -0.65 13.34
N GLY A 143 21.18 -1.18 13.92
CA GLY A 143 21.11 -1.37 15.37
C GLY A 143 19.77 -1.87 15.89
N THR A 144 19.76 -3.10 16.40
CA THR A 144 18.63 -3.88 16.94
C THR A 144 17.70 -3.07 17.87
N PRO A 145 16.36 -3.08 17.69
CA PRO A 145 15.44 -2.75 18.75
C PRO A 145 15.26 -4.01 19.60
N GLY A 146 15.77 -4.00 20.84
CA GLY A 146 15.48 -5.08 21.77
C GLY A 146 13.97 -5.35 21.86
N ARG A 147 13.58 -6.59 22.19
CA ARG A 147 12.19 -7.09 22.27
C ARG A 147 11.17 -6.12 22.89
N ALA A 148 11.59 -5.31 23.87
CA ALA A 148 10.79 -4.28 24.52
C ALA A 148 10.42 -3.09 23.60
N ARG A 149 11.31 -2.70 22.68
CA ARG A 149 11.11 -1.61 21.71
C ARG A 149 10.29 -2.08 20.50
N GLY A 150 10.40 -3.35 20.09
CA GLY A 150 9.48 -3.99 19.15
C GLY A 150 8.05 -4.07 19.70
N LEU A 151 7.88 -4.44 20.97
CA LEU A 151 6.59 -4.40 21.68
C LEU A 151 6.02 -2.98 21.81
N ALA A 152 6.85 -1.99 22.09
CA ALA A 152 6.44 -0.58 22.14
C ALA A 152 6.11 0.00 20.75
N ARG A 153 6.81 -0.46 19.69
CA ARG A 153 6.56 -0.09 18.29
C ARG A 153 5.29 -0.77 17.79
N GLY A 154 5.10 -2.08 17.92
CA GLY A 154 3.88 -2.78 17.50
C GLY A 154 2.62 -2.28 18.23
N LYS A 155 2.60 -2.29 19.58
CA LYS A 155 1.42 -1.82 20.34
C LYS A 155 1.22 -0.32 20.26
N GLY A 156 2.30 0.47 20.19
CA GLY A 156 2.25 1.92 20.07
C GLY A 156 1.84 2.40 18.68
N ILE A 157 2.27 1.70 17.63
CA ILE A 157 1.84 1.94 16.25
C ILE A 157 0.38 1.56 16.11
N ASP A 158 -0.07 0.40 16.60
CA ASP A 158 -1.46 -0.01 16.33
C ASP A 158 -2.47 0.77 17.19
N LEU A 159 -2.17 0.97 18.47
CA LEU A 159 -2.99 1.84 19.33
C LEU A 159 -2.89 3.29 18.86
N GLY A 160 -1.69 3.76 18.52
CA GLY A 160 -1.46 5.12 18.01
C GLY A 160 -2.17 5.36 16.69
N PHE A 161 -2.05 4.47 15.72
CA PHE A 161 -2.69 4.55 14.41
C PHE A 161 -4.21 4.42 14.53
N ALA A 162 -4.73 3.50 15.34
CA ALA A 162 -6.16 3.40 15.60
C ALA A 162 -6.72 4.63 16.32
N LEU A 163 -5.96 5.22 17.26
CA LEU A 163 -6.32 6.48 17.92
C LEU A 163 -6.25 7.65 16.95
N LEU A 164 -5.21 7.73 16.12
CA LEU A 164 -5.03 8.75 15.09
C LEU A 164 -6.13 8.66 14.05
N LEU A 165 -6.47 7.48 13.57
CA LEU A 165 -7.56 7.25 12.63
C LEU A 165 -8.91 7.64 13.25
N ARG A 166 -9.17 7.28 14.51
CA ARG A 166 -10.39 7.71 15.21
C ARG A 166 -10.43 9.21 15.45
N ALA A 167 -9.30 9.82 15.79
CA ALA A 167 -9.18 11.26 15.96
C ALA A 167 -9.42 11.96 14.62
N TRP A 168 -8.81 11.46 13.54
CA TRP A 168 -9.02 11.90 12.17
C TRP A 168 -10.48 11.80 11.76
N GLN A 169 -11.12 10.64 11.99
CA GLN A 169 -12.54 10.40 11.73
C GLN A 169 -13.47 11.33 12.53
N ARG A 170 -13.05 11.75 13.73
CA ARG A 170 -13.79 12.74 14.54
C ARG A 170 -13.53 14.17 14.11
N SER A 171 -12.34 14.46 13.59
CA SER A 171 -11.96 15.78 13.09
C SER A 171 -12.41 16.04 11.65
N GLN A 172 -13.01 15.04 10.98
CA GLN A 172 -13.30 15.05 9.53
C GLN A 172 -13.92 16.34 9.02
N GLY A 173 -14.76 17.04 9.81
CA GLY A 173 -15.49 18.22 9.34
C GLY A 173 -16.08 18.01 7.93
N THR A 174 -16.17 19.08 7.15
CA THR A 174 -16.42 19.04 5.69
C THR A 174 -15.13 19.19 4.87
N HIS A 175 -13.96 19.05 5.50
CA HIS A 175 -12.72 19.58 4.92
C HIS A 175 -12.16 18.74 3.76
N ALA A 176 -12.40 17.43 3.71
CA ALA A 176 -12.04 16.63 2.54
C ALA A 176 -13.00 16.90 1.36
N SER A 177 -14.27 17.23 1.63
CA SER A 177 -15.22 17.67 0.60
C SER A 177 -14.95 19.08 0.08
N GLU A 178 -14.07 19.85 0.72
CA GLU A 178 -13.67 21.20 0.31
C GLU A 178 -12.48 21.22 -0.65
N ILE A 179 -11.78 20.08 -0.86
CA ILE A 179 -10.70 20.00 -1.84
C ILE A 179 -11.33 20.08 -3.23
N ASP A 180 -10.88 21.06 -4.02
CA ASP A 180 -11.11 21.05 -5.46
C ASP A 180 -10.28 19.92 -6.09
N THR A 181 -10.87 18.71 -6.11
CA THR A 181 -10.19 17.52 -6.60
C THR A 181 -9.80 17.66 -8.07
N GLU A 182 -10.55 18.42 -8.88
CA GLU A 182 -10.21 18.64 -10.29
C GLU A 182 -9.01 19.56 -10.44
N ALA A 183 -8.92 20.63 -9.63
CA ALA A 183 -7.73 21.46 -9.58
C ALA A 183 -6.50 20.68 -9.14
N PHE A 184 -6.65 19.82 -8.13
CA PHE A 184 -5.56 18.97 -7.67
C PHE A 184 -5.07 18.03 -8.78
N GLU A 185 -5.96 17.35 -9.49
CA GLU A 185 -5.55 16.48 -10.62
C GLU A 185 -4.82 17.27 -11.71
N ARG A 186 -5.28 18.50 -12.02
CA ARG A 186 -4.56 19.34 -13.00
C ARG A 186 -3.13 19.63 -12.55
N LYS A 187 -2.90 19.85 -11.25
CA LYS A 187 -1.54 20.02 -10.71
C LYS A 187 -0.72 18.73 -10.78
N VAL A 188 -1.34 17.57 -10.52
CA VAL A 188 -0.69 16.26 -10.71
C VAL A 188 -0.23 16.12 -12.16
N SER A 189 -1.11 16.38 -13.14
CA SER A 189 -0.75 16.23 -14.54
C SER A 189 0.32 17.23 -15.00
N ASN A 190 0.29 18.48 -14.53
CA ASN A 190 1.04 19.58 -15.17
C ASN A 190 2.13 20.23 -14.31
N ASP A 191 2.01 20.22 -12.98
CA ASP A 191 2.75 21.16 -12.13
C ASP A 191 3.77 20.46 -11.21
N TYR A 192 3.45 19.28 -10.65
CA TYR A 192 4.32 18.61 -9.67
C TYR A 192 5.51 17.91 -10.32
N ASP A 193 6.71 18.02 -9.77
CA ASP A 193 7.90 17.30 -10.24
C ASP A 193 7.85 15.79 -9.93
N GLU A 194 8.78 15.03 -10.50
CA GLU A 194 8.82 13.56 -10.40
C GLU A 194 9.00 13.08 -8.95
N LYS A 195 9.73 13.83 -8.12
CA LYS A 195 9.89 13.52 -6.68
C LYS A 195 8.58 13.68 -5.92
N THR A 196 7.84 14.74 -6.21
CA THR A 196 6.52 15.00 -5.63
C THR A 196 5.52 13.95 -6.12
N LEU A 197 5.51 13.63 -7.41
CA LEU A 197 4.64 12.60 -7.99
C LEU A 197 4.93 11.21 -7.39
N ALA A 198 6.20 10.82 -7.25
CA ALA A 198 6.58 9.57 -6.62
C ALA A 198 6.16 9.50 -5.14
N LEU A 199 6.29 10.60 -4.40
CA LEU A 199 5.83 10.71 -3.02
C LEU A 199 4.29 10.57 -2.92
N LEU A 200 3.57 11.24 -3.82
CA LEU A 200 2.11 11.18 -3.92
C LEU A 200 1.63 9.78 -4.28
N TRP A 201 2.26 9.12 -5.26
CA TRP A 201 1.94 7.73 -5.61
C TRP A 201 2.17 6.78 -4.42
N ASN A 202 3.29 6.90 -3.70
CA ASN A 202 3.53 6.04 -2.54
C ASN A 202 2.48 6.29 -1.43
N CYS A 203 2.09 7.54 -1.18
CA CYS A 203 0.99 7.85 -0.25
C CYS A 203 -0.36 7.29 -0.74
N ALA A 204 -0.62 7.34 -2.05
CA ALA A 204 -1.82 6.78 -2.66
C ALA A 204 -1.87 5.25 -2.53
N ALA A 205 -0.73 4.56 -2.68
CA ALA A 205 -0.62 3.12 -2.48
C ALA A 205 -0.96 2.70 -1.03
N VAL A 206 -0.46 3.46 -0.05
CA VAL A 206 -0.83 3.23 1.37
C VAL A 206 -2.32 3.54 1.60
N ALA A 207 -2.87 4.58 0.97
CA ALA A 207 -4.31 4.89 1.06
C ALA A 207 -5.19 3.80 0.40
N TYR A 208 -4.75 3.25 -0.72
CA TYR A 208 -5.33 2.09 -1.39
C TYR A 208 -5.43 0.90 -0.43
N MET A 209 -4.32 0.55 0.24
CA MET A 209 -4.30 -0.57 1.20
C MET A 209 -5.05 -0.28 2.50
N LEU A 210 -5.16 0.98 2.92
CA LEU A 210 -6.00 1.38 4.06
C LEU A 210 -7.49 1.03 3.83
N ALA A 211 -7.95 1.03 2.57
CA ALA A 211 -9.33 0.64 2.27
C ALA A 211 -9.63 -0.81 2.70
N THR A 212 -8.70 -1.73 2.47
CA THR A 212 -8.80 -3.12 2.96
C THR A 212 -8.90 -3.17 4.48
N ASP A 213 -8.04 -2.44 5.22
CA ASP A 213 -8.07 -2.42 6.69
C ASP A 213 -9.41 -1.88 7.24
N ARG A 214 -9.97 -0.84 6.61
CA ARG A 214 -11.28 -0.26 7.00
C ARG A 214 -12.41 -1.28 6.85
N TRP A 215 -12.49 -1.97 5.71
CA TRP A 215 -13.50 -3.00 5.46
C TRP A 215 -13.32 -4.20 6.38
N TYR A 216 -12.11 -4.76 6.45
CA TYR A 216 -11.77 -5.89 7.30
C TYR A 216 -12.13 -5.61 8.77
N THR A 217 -11.70 -4.47 9.31
CA THR A 217 -11.96 -4.10 10.71
C THR A 217 -13.45 -3.94 10.98
N GLY A 218 -14.20 -3.36 10.02
CA GLY A 218 -15.64 -3.18 10.15
C GLY A 218 -16.40 -4.51 10.21
N ILE A 219 -16.01 -5.48 9.39
CA ILE A 219 -16.58 -6.84 9.42
C ILE A 219 -16.14 -7.58 10.67
N ARG A 220 -14.85 -7.56 11.02
CA ARG A 220 -14.30 -8.23 12.21
C ARG A 220 -15.05 -7.83 13.48
N ARG A 221 -15.36 -6.54 13.63
CA ARG A 221 -16.13 -6.02 14.78
C ARG A 221 -17.55 -6.55 14.85
N ARG A 222 -18.18 -6.84 13.72
CA ARG A 222 -19.59 -7.26 13.64
C ARG A 222 -19.76 -8.77 13.68
N TYR A 223 -18.87 -9.49 12.99
CA TYR A 223 -19.03 -10.92 12.70
C TYR A 223 -17.82 -11.77 13.13
N GLY A 224 -16.80 -11.17 13.74
CA GLY A 224 -15.60 -11.87 14.21
C GLY A 224 -14.54 -12.06 13.13
N ASP A 225 -13.41 -12.64 13.54
CA ASP A 225 -12.22 -12.82 12.72
C ASP A 225 -12.48 -13.68 11.48
N GLU A 226 -13.08 -14.86 11.65
CA GLU A 226 -13.33 -15.81 10.55
C GLU A 226 -14.11 -15.18 9.39
N ALA A 227 -15.19 -14.45 9.69
CA ALA A 227 -15.99 -13.76 8.69
C ALA A 227 -15.20 -12.69 7.92
N ALA A 228 -14.35 -11.93 8.61
CA ALA A 228 -13.52 -10.90 8.00
C ALA A 228 -12.43 -11.52 7.11
N GLN A 229 -11.82 -12.61 7.56
CA GLN A 229 -10.77 -13.33 6.86
C GLN A 229 -11.28 -14.02 5.59
N GLU A 230 -12.46 -14.65 5.66
CA GLU A 230 -13.09 -15.24 4.48
C GLU A 230 -13.42 -14.19 3.42
N LEU A 231 -13.95 -13.03 3.83
CA LEU A 231 -14.24 -11.95 2.91
C LEU A 231 -12.99 -11.32 2.30
N GLU A 232 -11.91 -11.18 3.07
CA GLU A 232 -10.65 -10.66 2.54
C GLU A 232 -10.06 -11.61 1.48
N LYS A 233 -10.14 -12.93 1.70
CA LYS A 233 -9.78 -13.94 0.68
C LYS A 233 -10.67 -13.85 -0.56
N ASP A 234 -11.99 -13.76 -0.39
CA ASP A 234 -12.92 -13.59 -1.52
C ASP A 234 -12.54 -12.35 -2.35
N VAL A 235 -12.27 -11.22 -1.69
CA VAL A 235 -11.92 -9.97 -2.39
C VAL A 235 -10.57 -10.05 -3.10
N TRP A 236 -9.53 -10.50 -2.40
CA TRP A 236 -8.16 -10.48 -2.95
C TRP A 236 -7.87 -11.60 -3.91
N ILE A 237 -8.42 -12.79 -3.67
CA ILE A 237 -8.14 -14.01 -4.43
C ILE A 237 -9.27 -14.26 -5.44
N ASP A 238 -10.50 -14.48 -4.96
CA ASP A 238 -11.56 -15.00 -5.84
C ASP A 238 -12.16 -13.93 -6.78
N ARG A 239 -12.20 -12.67 -6.34
CA ARG A 239 -12.69 -11.51 -7.11
C ARG A 239 -11.56 -10.74 -7.81
N GLY A 240 -10.33 -11.22 -7.65
CA GLY A 240 -9.16 -10.81 -8.40
C GLY A 240 -8.61 -9.42 -8.10
N ALA A 241 -8.70 -8.95 -6.85
CA ALA A 241 -8.02 -7.71 -6.49
C ALA A 241 -6.49 -7.84 -6.56
N ALA A 242 -5.93 -9.03 -6.31
CA ALA A 242 -4.50 -9.29 -6.47
C ALA A 242 -4.04 -9.18 -7.93
N GLU A 243 -4.78 -9.77 -8.88
CA GLU A 243 -4.49 -9.59 -10.30
C GLU A 243 -4.63 -8.13 -10.74
N HIS A 244 -5.64 -7.42 -10.23
CA HIS A 244 -5.81 -6.02 -10.55
C HIS A 244 -4.63 -5.17 -10.06
N ASP A 245 -4.12 -5.44 -8.85
CA ASP A 245 -2.98 -4.75 -8.28
C ASP A 245 -1.71 -4.89 -9.14
N LEU A 246 -1.36 -6.13 -9.51
CA LEU A 246 -0.21 -6.39 -10.37
C LEU A 246 -0.35 -5.73 -11.74
N ARG A 247 -1.57 -5.72 -12.30
CA ARG A 247 -1.86 -5.13 -13.61
C ARG A 247 -1.62 -3.62 -13.65
N ILE A 248 -1.76 -2.92 -12.53
CA ILE A 248 -1.47 -1.49 -12.45
C ILE A 248 0.00 -1.23 -12.80
N GLY A 249 0.92 -1.97 -12.18
CA GLY A 249 2.35 -1.86 -12.47
C GLY A 249 2.68 -2.34 -13.88
N GLN A 250 2.09 -3.47 -14.31
CA GLN A 250 2.28 -4.01 -15.66
C GLN A 250 1.90 -2.99 -16.74
N GLU A 251 0.70 -2.41 -16.67
CA GLU A 251 0.19 -1.51 -17.70
C GLU A 251 0.89 -0.14 -17.67
N ALA A 252 1.19 0.41 -16.49
CA ALA A 252 1.89 1.69 -16.39
C ALA A 252 3.33 1.61 -16.90
N MET A 253 3.99 0.45 -16.71
CA MET A 253 5.33 0.21 -17.21
C MET A 253 5.36 -0.27 -18.67
N GLY A 254 4.19 -0.42 -19.31
CA GLY A 254 4.09 -0.90 -20.68
C GLY A 254 4.63 -2.33 -20.87
N VAL A 255 4.55 -3.18 -19.84
CA VAL A 255 5.08 -4.54 -19.87
C VAL A 255 4.22 -5.45 -20.73
N THR A 256 4.82 -6.02 -21.79
CA THR A 256 4.14 -6.91 -22.74
C THR A 256 4.69 -8.33 -22.79
N GLY A 257 5.82 -8.61 -22.13
CA GLY A 257 6.41 -9.96 -22.10
C GLY A 257 5.67 -10.89 -21.15
N ASP A 258 5.96 -12.19 -21.24
CA ASP A 258 5.32 -13.27 -20.49
C ASP A 258 6.31 -14.15 -19.71
N ASP A 259 7.52 -13.62 -19.48
CA ASP A 259 8.61 -14.24 -18.73
C ASP A 259 8.70 -13.71 -17.28
N VAL A 260 9.71 -14.17 -16.54
CA VAL A 260 9.88 -13.76 -15.13
C VAL A 260 10.40 -12.33 -15.03
N GLU A 261 11.25 -11.87 -15.95
CA GLU A 261 11.66 -10.45 -16.00
C GLU A 261 10.44 -9.52 -16.12
N SER A 262 9.50 -9.85 -17.01
CA SER A 262 8.26 -9.12 -17.21
C SER A 262 7.38 -9.12 -15.95
N LEU A 263 7.31 -10.25 -15.25
CA LEU A 263 6.61 -10.34 -13.97
C LEU A 263 7.25 -9.43 -12.92
N LEU A 264 8.58 -9.45 -12.77
CA LEU A 264 9.28 -8.62 -11.80
C LEU A 264 9.11 -7.13 -12.11
N ARG A 265 9.17 -6.72 -13.39
CA ARG A 265 8.86 -5.34 -13.82
C ARG A 265 7.46 -4.91 -13.42
N SER A 266 6.48 -5.80 -13.56
CA SER A 266 5.10 -5.55 -13.18
C SER A 266 4.96 -5.30 -11.67
N PHE A 267 5.73 -6.02 -10.85
CA PHE A 267 5.75 -5.82 -9.41
C PHE A 267 6.40 -4.49 -8.96
N GLN A 268 7.39 -3.96 -9.70
CA GLN A 268 8.14 -2.77 -9.29
C GLN A 268 7.26 -1.55 -8.94
N PHE A 269 6.06 -1.47 -9.52
CA PHE A 269 5.13 -0.36 -9.29
C PHE A 269 3.69 -0.83 -9.03
N ALA A 270 3.50 -2.07 -8.57
CA ALA A 270 2.22 -2.54 -8.05
C ALA A 270 1.96 -1.89 -6.67
N PRO A 271 0.83 -1.19 -6.45
CA PRO A 271 0.62 -0.40 -5.23
C PRO A 271 0.44 -1.24 -3.97
N GLY A 272 -0.17 -2.43 -4.06
CA GLY A 272 -0.32 -3.39 -2.97
C GLY A 272 0.95 -4.17 -2.66
N GLU A 273 1.92 -4.16 -3.59
CA GLU A 273 3.25 -4.75 -3.40
C GLU A 273 4.28 -3.66 -3.02
N VAL A 274 5.10 -3.20 -3.96
CA VAL A 274 6.20 -2.24 -3.72
C VAL A 274 5.69 -0.92 -3.13
N GLY A 275 4.45 -0.53 -3.44
CA GLY A 275 3.84 0.67 -2.86
C GLY A 275 3.64 0.64 -1.35
N ILE A 276 3.70 -0.53 -0.70
CA ILE A 276 3.58 -0.68 0.76
C ILE A 276 4.59 -1.64 1.40
N LEU A 277 5.38 -2.36 0.61
CA LEU A 277 6.40 -3.31 1.05
C LEU A 277 7.80 -2.77 0.71
N ASP A 278 8.79 -3.10 1.54
CA ASP A 278 10.20 -2.92 1.18
C ASP A 278 10.67 -4.17 0.44
N VAL A 279 10.90 -4.02 -0.87
CA VAL A 279 11.10 -5.14 -1.79
C VAL A 279 12.44 -5.02 -2.50
N GLU A 280 13.19 -6.11 -2.51
CA GLU A 280 14.38 -6.30 -3.33
C GLU A 280 14.10 -7.35 -4.41
N PHE A 281 14.48 -7.03 -5.64
CA PHE A 281 14.41 -7.93 -6.79
C PHE A 281 15.81 -8.40 -7.18
N GLU A 282 15.96 -9.68 -7.44
CA GLU A 282 17.17 -10.28 -8.02
C GLU A 282 16.74 -11.06 -9.28
N LEU A 283 17.13 -10.57 -10.45
CA LEU A 283 16.93 -11.27 -11.71
C LEU A 283 18.17 -12.12 -12.01
N ILE A 284 18.00 -13.44 -12.04
CA ILE A 284 19.08 -14.39 -12.33
C ILE A 284 19.23 -14.51 -13.85
N ASP A 285 18.09 -14.68 -14.54
CA ASP A 285 17.92 -14.61 -15.99
C ASP A 285 16.46 -14.24 -16.31
N GLU A 286 16.12 -14.07 -17.59
CA GLU A 286 14.77 -13.69 -18.06
C GLU A 286 13.64 -14.61 -17.54
N ASN A 287 13.96 -15.87 -17.21
CA ASN A 287 13.03 -16.92 -16.80
C ASN A 287 13.14 -17.28 -15.31
N HIS A 288 13.99 -16.59 -14.55
CA HIS A 288 14.25 -16.91 -13.15
C HIS A 288 14.60 -15.67 -12.34
N GLY A 289 13.84 -15.44 -11.29
CA GLY A 289 14.02 -14.30 -10.41
C GLY A 289 13.59 -14.58 -8.99
N ILE A 290 14.12 -13.77 -8.09
CA ILE A 290 13.86 -13.81 -6.66
C ILE A 290 13.28 -12.47 -6.24
N MET A 291 12.25 -12.51 -5.39
CA MET A 291 11.72 -11.35 -4.70
C MET A 291 11.89 -11.52 -3.19
N THR A 292 12.49 -10.52 -2.55
CA THR A 292 12.73 -10.51 -1.10
C THR A 292 12.01 -9.33 -0.47
N HIS A 293 11.13 -9.62 0.49
CA HIS A 293 10.44 -8.62 1.29
C HIS A 293 11.23 -8.39 2.58
N HIS A 294 11.91 -7.24 2.69
CA HIS A 294 12.65 -6.87 3.89
C HIS A 294 11.71 -6.39 5.00
N ALA A 295 10.70 -5.59 4.64
CA ALA A 295 9.69 -5.09 5.56
C ALA A 295 8.28 -5.31 5.00
N CYS A 296 7.35 -5.67 5.91
CA CYS A 296 5.95 -5.91 5.59
C CYS A 296 5.08 -5.25 6.67
N PRO A 297 4.15 -4.33 6.31
CA PRO A 297 3.31 -3.66 7.29
C PRO A 297 2.48 -4.61 8.13
N ALA A 298 2.02 -5.74 7.57
CA ALA A 298 1.27 -6.74 8.32
C ALA A 298 2.13 -7.41 9.39
N LEU A 299 3.38 -7.75 9.06
CA LEU A 299 4.32 -8.36 10.00
C LEU A 299 4.72 -7.36 11.09
N ASP A 300 5.13 -6.15 10.71
CA ASP A 300 5.55 -5.10 11.64
C ASP A 300 4.44 -4.67 12.59
N ARG A 301 3.20 -4.73 12.11
CA ARG A 301 2.02 -4.50 12.94
C ARG A 301 1.75 -5.70 13.83
N PHE A 302 1.50 -6.88 13.28
CA PHE A 302 0.81 -7.93 14.02
C PHE A 302 1.69 -8.95 14.75
N GLU A 303 2.99 -9.09 14.43
CA GLU A 303 3.89 -10.14 14.94
C GLU A 303 4.05 -10.20 16.47
N HIS A 304 3.63 -9.15 17.18
CA HIS A 304 3.79 -9.08 18.64
C HIS A 304 2.47 -9.10 19.42
N PHE A 305 1.31 -9.10 18.76
CA PHE A 305 0.03 -9.04 19.49
C PHE A 305 -1.20 -9.58 18.75
N ASP A 306 -1.12 -9.94 17.47
CA ASP A 306 -2.26 -10.52 16.73
C ASP A 306 -1.79 -11.60 15.73
N ASP A 307 -1.31 -12.72 16.25
CA ASP A 307 -0.81 -13.86 15.46
C ASP A 307 -1.88 -14.40 14.48
N VAL A 308 -3.16 -14.29 14.84
CA VAL A 308 -4.28 -14.72 14.00
C VAL A 308 -4.39 -13.83 12.77
N ARG A 309 -4.35 -12.51 12.94
CA ARG A 309 -4.34 -11.57 11.82
C ARG A 309 -3.07 -11.70 10.98
N LEU A 310 -1.90 -11.84 11.63
CA LEU A 310 -0.63 -12.03 10.93
C LEU A 310 -0.67 -13.26 10.03
N LYS A 311 -1.04 -14.42 10.59
CA LYS A 311 -1.14 -15.65 9.83
C LYS A 311 -2.08 -15.48 8.63
N HIS A 312 -3.21 -14.81 8.83
CA HIS A 312 -4.15 -14.57 7.74
C HIS A 312 -3.56 -13.71 6.61
N CYS A 313 -2.86 -12.61 6.94
CA CYS A 313 -2.17 -11.79 5.93
C CYS A 313 -1.15 -12.63 5.14
N CYS A 314 -0.37 -13.47 5.83
CA CYS A 314 0.58 -14.36 5.16
C CYS A 314 -0.11 -15.44 4.31
N ASP A 315 -1.25 -15.99 4.75
CA ASP A 315 -2.04 -16.94 3.96
C ASP A 315 -2.56 -16.31 2.66
N ILE A 316 -2.91 -15.01 2.67
CA ILE A 316 -3.26 -14.28 1.44
C ILE A 316 -2.07 -14.22 0.49
N CYS A 317 -0.87 -13.88 0.97
CA CYS A 317 0.34 -13.89 0.12
C CYS A 317 0.64 -15.29 -0.43
N ILE A 318 0.53 -16.34 0.39
CA ILE A 318 0.73 -17.73 -0.06
C ILE A 318 -0.22 -18.10 -1.22
N ALA A 319 -1.44 -17.57 -1.22
CA ALA A 319 -2.39 -17.77 -2.32
C ALA A 319 -2.16 -16.81 -3.50
N GLY A 320 -1.90 -15.53 -3.25
CA GLY A 320 -1.80 -14.48 -4.26
C GLY A 320 -0.49 -14.50 -5.05
N MET A 321 0.63 -14.88 -4.42
CA MET A 321 1.94 -14.89 -5.05
C MET A 321 2.07 -15.88 -6.22
N PRO A 322 1.48 -17.09 -6.18
CA PRO A 322 1.36 -17.94 -7.36
C PRO A 322 0.44 -17.35 -8.44
N ILE A 323 -0.68 -16.75 -8.05
CA ILE A 323 -1.65 -16.15 -8.98
C ILE A 323 -1.00 -15.04 -9.81
N SER A 324 -0.09 -14.26 -9.22
CA SER A 324 0.63 -13.20 -9.93
C SER A 324 1.43 -13.74 -11.13
N GLY A 325 2.11 -14.88 -10.94
CA GLY A 325 2.82 -15.59 -12.02
C GLY A 325 1.84 -16.16 -13.04
N GLU A 326 0.78 -16.84 -12.59
CA GLU A 326 -0.22 -17.46 -13.47
C GLU A 326 -1.00 -16.46 -14.32
N MET A 327 -1.24 -15.26 -13.79
CA MET A 327 -1.90 -14.16 -14.49
C MET A 327 -1.11 -13.75 -15.74
N LEU A 328 0.21 -13.70 -15.62
CA LEU A 328 1.10 -13.36 -16.73
C LEU A 328 1.33 -14.57 -17.63
N ASN A 329 1.72 -15.70 -17.02
CA ASN A 329 2.00 -16.95 -17.71
C ASN A 329 1.84 -18.14 -16.75
N ARG A 330 0.87 -19.01 -17.03
CA ARG A 330 0.57 -20.23 -16.23
C ARG A 330 1.74 -21.21 -16.07
N LYS A 331 2.82 -21.03 -16.83
CA LYS A 331 4.05 -21.82 -16.69
C LYS A 331 5.01 -21.26 -15.64
N ILE A 332 4.86 -20.00 -15.24
CA ILE A 332 5.61 -19.40 -14.13
C ILE A 332 5.13 -20.04 -12.84
N GLU A 333 6.04 -20.71 -12.14
CA GLU A 333 5.82 -21.23 -10.80
C GLU A 333 6.38 -20.23 -9.77
N CYS A 334 5.64 -20.04 -8.68
CA CYS A 334 6.10 -19.29 -7.51
C CYS A 334 6.28 -20.23 -6.31
N LYS A 335 7.40 -20.14 -5.60
CA LYS A 335 7.68 -20.92 -4.40
C LYS A 335 8.19 -20.02 -3.28
N PRO A 336 7.65 -20.14 -2.04
CA PRO A 336 8.25 -19.47 -0.90
C PRO A 336 9.59 -20.11 -0.56
N LEU A 337 10.64 -19.31 -0.51
CA LEU A 337 11.95 -19.69 0.02
C LEU A 337 12.04 -19.43 1.53
N LYS A 338 11.30 -18.43 2.01
CA LYS A 338 11.19 -18.07 3.43
C LYS A 338 9.85 -17.41 3.70
N LEU A 339 9.23 -17.80 4.82
CA LEU A 339 8.03 -17.17 5.39
C LEU A 339 8.31 -16.82 6.86
N PRO A 340 7.47 -15.98 7.49
CA PRO A 340 7.52 -15.75 8.93
C PRO A 340 7.43 -17.06 9.74
N PRO A 341 7.87 -17.08 11.02
CA PRO A 341 8.32 -15.92 11.82
C PRO A 341 9.74 -15.45 11.47
N ARG A 342 10.04 -14.17 11.78
CA ARG A 342 11.41 -13.66 11.75
C ARG A 342 12.25 -14.31 12.85
N VAL A 343 13.52 -14.55 12.56
CA VAL A 343 14.51 -14.97 13.56
C VAL A 343 14.80 -13.84 14.53
N ASP A 344 14.98 -12.62 14.02
CA ASP A 344 15.14 -11.39 14.79
C ASP A 344 14.68 -10.17 13.98
N SER A 345 14.79 -8.97 14.56
CA SER A 345 14.31 -7.73 13.95
C SER A 345 15.00 -7.31 12.65
N ASN A 346 16.18 -7.86 12.35
CA ASN A 346 16.92 -7.59 11.11
C ASN A 346 16.67 -8.65 10.05
N ASP A 347 15.90 -9.69 10.38
CA ASP A 347 15.54 -10.73 9.44
C ASP A 347 14.47 -10.23 8.47
N ILE A 348 14.52 -10.74 7.24
CA ILE A 348 13.55 -10.41 6.20
C ILE A 348 12.16 -10.97 6.55
N ALA A 349 11.11 -10.34 6.04
CA ALA A 349 9.74 -10.79 6.23
C ALA A 349 9.46 -12.11 5.49
N CYS A 350 9.72 -12.15 4.18
CA CYS A 350 9.58 -13.34 3.35
C CYS A 350 10.43 -13.25 2.07
N ARG A 351 10.60 -14.40 1.40
CA ARG A 351 11.36 -14.52 0.16
C ARG A 351 10.67 -15.51 -0.77
N TRP A 352 10.61 -15.17 -2.05
CA TRP A 352 9.90 -15.91 -3.08
C TRP A 352 10.80 -16.13 -4.30
N GLU A 353 10.68 -17.31 -4.91
CA GLU A 353 11.33 -17.67 -6.17
C GLU A 353 10.27 -17.82 -7.26
N TYR A 354 10.50 -17.15 -8.38
CA TYR A 354 9.72 -17.28 -9.60
C TYR A 354 10.56 -17.95 -10.68
N ARG A 355 10.01 -19.00 -11.30
CA ARG A 355 10.67 -19.71 -12.41
C ARG A 355 9.68 -20.03 -13.52
N LEU A 356 10.03 -19.71 -14.75
CA LEU A 356 9.33 -20.22 -15.93
C LEU A 356 9.78 -21.67 -16.18
N ARG A 357 8.82 -22.60 -16.25
CA ARG A 357 9.13 -24.00 -16.60
C ARG A 357 9.64 -24.13 -18.04
N ASP A 358 10.65 -24.98 -18.23
CA ASP A 358 11.09 -25.38 -19.56
C ASP A 358 9.92 -25.91 -20.41
N GLN A 359 9.92 -25.59 -21.71
CA GLN A 359 8.99 -26.19 -22.65
C GLN A 359 9.41 -27.65 -22.91
N SER A 360 8.88 -28.59 -22.12
CA SER A 360 9.01 -30.03 -22.40
C SER A 360 8.09 -30.48 -23.53
#